data_AF-A0A2E0V6N5-F1
#
_entry.id   AF-A0A2E0V6N5-F1
#
_cell.length_a   1.000
_cell.length_b   1.000
_cell.length_c   1.000
_cell.angle_alpha   90.00
_cell.angle_beta   90.00
_cell.angle_gamma   90.00
#
_symmetry.space_group_name_H-M   'P 1'
#
loop_
_entity.id
_entity.type
_entity.pdbx_description
1 polymer ?
#
loop_
_entity_poly.entity_id
_entity_poly.type
_entity_poly.pdbx_seq_one_letter_code
_entity_poly.pdbx_strand_id
1 'polypeptide(L)'
;MSDYAKGLEGVTANESVLSNVEGLDGRLSYLGYHIDDLVEHCCYEEVVYLLHHRKLPSQAELDAFKRDLASRRAIPQGVIDYLQSAPRDAGPMDILRTAISMLGLYDKRAKIGEPDHEANREVAMSICAQVGTIVAYYHR
;
A
#
# COMPACT_ATOMS: atom_id res chain seq x y z
N MET A 1 -8.69 32.31 -20.85
CA MET A 1 -7.66 32.30 -19.81
C MET A 1 -7.88 31.03 -19.01
N SER A 2 -6.85 30.22 -18.79
CA SER A 2 -6.97 29.07 -17.89
C SER A 2 -7.08 29.63 -16.47
N ASP A 3 -8.20 29.39 -15.80
CA ASP A 3 -8.39 29.82 -14.42
C ASP A 3 -7.39 29.09 -13.51
N TYR A 4 -6.68 29.85 -12.67
CA TYR A 4 -5.76 29.29 -11.70
C TYR A 4 -6.52 28.50 -10.64
N ALA A 5 -6.32 27.17 -10.62
CA ALA A 5 -6.92 26.27 -9.63
C ALA A 5 -5.95 26.00 -8.47
N LYS A 6 -6.12 26.72 -7.36
CA LYS A 6 -5.31 26.51 -6.14
C LYS A 6 -5.50 25.07 -5.64
N GLY A 7 -4.40 24.32 -5.53
CA GLY A 7 -4.44 22.94 -5.03
C GLY A 7 -5.09 21.92 -5.99
N LEU A 8 -5.22 22.25 -7.28
CA LEU A 8 -5.86 21.40 -8.30
C LEU A 8 -7.36 21.15 -8.06
N GLU A 9 -8.04 22.01 -7.30
CA GLU A 9 -9.48 21.92 -7.08
C GLU A 9 -10.24 21.97 -8.41
N GLY A 10 -11.10 20.98 -8.66
CA GLY A 10 -11.87 20.85 -9.89
C GLY A 10 -11.04 20.42 -11.13
N VAL A 11 -9.75 20.14 -10.98
CA VAL A 11 -8.87 19.72 -12.09
C VAL A 11 -8.75 18.19 -12.13
N THR A 12 -9.19 17.58 -13.23
CA THR A 12 -8.94 16.15 -13.49
C THR A 12 -7.47 15.94 -13.83
N ALA A 13 -6.71 15.36 -12.90
CA ALA A 13 -5.27 15.12 -13.07
C ALA A 13 -4.96 13.88 -13.94
N ASN A 14 -5.79 12.83 -13.86
CA ASN A 14 -5.64 11.61 -14.63
C ASN A 14 -6.92 10.76 -14.60
N GLU A 15 -6.98 9.72 -15.42
CA GLU A 15 -8.01 8.67 -15.38
C GLU A 15 -7.53 7.48 -14.54
N SER A 16 -8.44 6.84 -13.80
CA SER A 16 -8.16 5.64 -13.01
C SER A 16 -9.35 4.71 -12.99
N VAL A 17 -9.07 3.41 -13.02
CA VAL A 17 -10.09 2.34 -12.91
C VAL A 17 -10.21 1.79 -11.48
N LEU A 18 -9.34 2.23 -10.55
CA LEU A 18 -9.20 1.57 -9.26
C LEU A 18 -10.33 1.89 -8.29
N SER A 19 -10.81 3.14 -8.26
CA SER A 19 -11.85 3.58 -7.34
C SER A 19 -12.70 4.68 -7.92
N ASN A 20 -13.97 4.73 -7.52
CA ASN A 20 -14.87 5.85 -7.81
C ASN A 20 -15.38 6.47 -6.51
N VAL A 21 -15.34 7.80 -6.42
CA VAL A 21 -15.81 8.58 -5.25
C VAL A 21 -16.95 9.46 -5.72
N GLU A 22 -18.17 9.13 -5.32
CA GLU A 22 -19.39 9.89 -5.61
C GLU A 22 -19.75 10.70 -4.37
N GLY A 23 -18.99 11.77 -4.13
CA GLY A 23 -19.04 12.53 -2.88
C GLY A 23 -20.41 13.16 -2.56
N LEU A 24 -21.21 13.48 -3.59
CA LEU A 24 -22.58 14.00 -3.41
C LEU A 24 -23.53 12.94 -2.87
N ASP A 25 -23.36 11.69 -3.31
CA ASP A 25 -24.18 10.54 -2.90
C ASP A 25 -23.59 9.79 -1.70
N GLY A 26 -22.40 10.20 -1.24
CA GLY A 26 -21.67 9.57 -0.15
C GLY A 26 -21.18 8.16 -0.48
N ARG A 27 -20.97 7.83 -1.76
CA ARG A 27 -20.61 6.47 -2.18
C ARG A 27 -19.14 6.37 -2.56
N LEU A 28 -18.53 5.25 -2.17
CA LEU A 28 -17.18 4.85 -2.56
C LEU A 28 -17.23 3.43 -3.11
N SER A 29 -16.54 3.17 -4.22
CA SER A 29 -16.36 1.84 -4.75
C SER A 29 -14.91 1.59 -5.17
N TYR A 30 -14.47 0.33 -5.05
CA TYR A 30 -13.20 -0.16 -5.57
C TYR A 30 -13.46 -1.15 -6.70
N LEU A 31 -12.95 -0.87 -7.90
CA LEU A 31 -13.12 -1.71 -9.09
C LEU A 31 -14.60 -2.12 -9.34
N GLY A 32 -15.54 -1.23 -9.01
CA GLY A 32 -16.98 -1.45 -9.16
C GLY A 32 -17.69 -2.10 -7.95
N TYR A 33 -16.97 -2.56 -6.93
CA TYR A 33 -17.55 -3.07 -5.69
C TYR A 33 -17.77 -1.93 -4.70
N HIS A 34 -18.98 -1.81 -4.13
CA HIS A 34 -19.23 -0.83 -3.08
C HIS A 34 -18.40 -1.13 -1.84
N ILE A 35 -17.90 -0.07 -1.18
CA ILE A 35 -17.01 -0.24 -0.02
C ILE A 35 -17.71 -0.97 1.14
N ASP A 36 -19.01 -0.76 1.32
CA ASP A 36 -19.81 -1.40 2.37
C ASP A 36 -19.83 -2.93 2.19
N ASP A 37 -20.01 -3.39 0.94
CA ASP A 37 -19.98 -4.82 0.61
C ASP A 37 -18.59 -5.43 0.88
N LEU A 38 -17.52 -4.71 0.54
CA LEU A 38 -16.15 -5.18 0.78
C LEU A 38 -15.84 -5.26 2.27
N VAL A 39 -16.31 -4.31 3.09
CA VAL A 39 -16.08 -4.32 4.54
C VAL A 39 -16.84 -5.46 5.22
N GLU A 40 -18.08 -5.73 4.79
CA GLU A 40 -18.91 -6.79 5.38
C GLU A 40 -18.47 -8.20 4.96
N HIS A 41 -17.94 -8.36 3.75
CA HIS A 41 -17.74 -9.69 3.15
C HIS A 41 -16.30 -10.04 2.79
N CYS A 42 -15.35 -9.11 2.84
CA CYS A 42 -13.96 -9.36 2.48
C CYS A 42 -12.99 -9.05 3.63
N CYS A 43 -11.90 -9.81 3.68
CA CYS A 43 -10.75 -9.48 4.51
C CYS A 43 -9.78 -8.55 3.78
N TYR A 44 -8.84 -7.96 4.53
CA TYR A 44 -7.82 -7.07 3.98
C TYR A 44 -7.06 -7.70 2.80
N GLU A 45 -6.65 -8.97 2.92
CA GLU A 45 -5.90 -9.63 1.86
C GLU A 45 -6.72 -9.82 0.57
N GLU A 46 -8.05 -10.00 0.65
CA GLU A 46 -8.92 -10.04 -0.53
C GLU A 46 -8.98 -8.68 -1.23
N VAL A 47 -9.04 -7.59 -0.46
CA VAL A 47 -9.04 -6.23 -1.02
C VAL A 47 -7.68 -5.88 -1.65
N VAL A 48 -6.57 -6.25 -1.01
CA VAL A 48 -5.24 -6.08 -1.61
C VAL A 48 -5.13 -6.91 -2.89
N TYR A 49 -5.61 -8.16 -2.87
CA TYR A 49 -5.62 -8.99 -4.07
C TYR A 49 -6.45 -8.35 -5.18
N LEU A 50 -7.65 -7.85 -4.87
CA LEU A 50 -8.54 -7.14 -5.78
C LEU A 50 -7.84 -5.95 -6.44
N LEU A 51 -7.20 -5.07 -5.66
CA LEU A 51 -6.56 -3.87 -6.20
C LEU A 51 -5.37 -4.20 -7.13
N HIS A 52 -4.64 -5.29 -6.87
CA HIS A 52 -3.48 -5.69 -7.68
C HIS A 52 -3.82 -6.63 -8.86
N HIS A 53 -4.90 -7.39 -8.78
CA HIS A 53 -5.30 -8.38 -9.80
C HIS A 53 -6.57 -8.00 -10.56
N ARG A 54 -7.26 -6.93 -10.15
CA ARG A 54 -8.52 -6.43 -10.72
C ARG A 54 -9.68 -7.44 -10.67
N LYS A 55 -9.60 -8.42 -9.78
CA LYS A 55 -10.65 -9.40 -9.49
C LYS A 55 -10.55 -9.86 -8.04
N LEU A 56 -11.67 -10.27 -7.45
CA LEU A 56 -11.63 -10.98 -6.17
C LEU A 56 -10.99 -12.38 -6.34
N PRO A 57 -10.24 -12.87 -5.35
CA PRO A 57 -9.61 -14.18 -5.41
C PRO A 57 -10.65 -15.29 -5.19
N SER A 58 -10.41 -16.46 -5.78
CA SER A 58 -10.96 -17.72 -5.27
C SER A 58 -10.29 -18.11 -3.95
N GLN A 59 -10.88 -19.04 -3.18
CA GLN A 59 -10.30 -19.49 -1.91
C GLN A 59 -8.86 -20.00 -2.06
N ALA A 60 -8.58 -20.77 -3.12
CA ALA A 60 -7.23 -21.28 -3.36
C ALA A 60 -6.22 -20.17 -3.68
N GLU A 61 -6.63 -19.15 -4.44
CA GLU A 61 -5.81 -17.96 -4.72
C GLU A 61 -5.57 -17.15 -3.46
N LEU A 62 -6.60 -16.97 -2.61
CA LEU A 62 -6.49 -16.26 -1.34
C LEU A 62 -5.53 -16.95 -0.38
N ASP A 63 -5.63 -18.27 -0.25
CA ASP A 63 -4.75 -19.06 0.63
C ASP A 63 -3.29 -18.97 0.17
N ALA A 64 -3.04 -19.03 -1.15
CA ALA A 64 -1.71 -18.83 -1.70
C ALA A 64 -1.20 -17.41 -1.46
N PHE A 65 -2.05 -16.40 -1.68
CA PHE A 65 -1.71 -15.00 -1.50
C PHE A 65 -1.40 -14.66 -0.03
N LYS A 66 -2.16 -15.19 0.92
CA LYS A 66 -1.89 -15.03 2.36
C LYS A 66 -0.52 -15.60 2.75
N ARG A 67 -0.15 -16.77 2.21
CA ARG A 67 1.18 -17.36 2.44
C ARG A 67 2.29 -16.50 1.84
N ASP A 68 2.09 -16.01 0.62
CA ASP A 68 3.05 -15.13 -0.05
C ASP A 68 3.27 -13.83 0.76
N LEU A 69 2.20 -13.11 1.12
CA LEU A 69 2.28 -11.92 1.96
C LEU A 69 2.95 -12.19 3.31
N ALA A 70 2.62 -13.30 3.97
CA ALA A 70 3.25 -13.68 5.23
C ALA A 70 4.76 -13.89 5.09
N SER A 71 5.21 -14.50 3.98
CA SER A 71 6.64 -14.74 3.72
C SER A 71 7.44 -13.44 3.52
N ARG A 72 6.76 -12.34 3.13
CA ARG A 72 7.38 -11.04 2.84
C ARG A 72 7.47 -10.11 4.06
N ARG A 73 6.95 -10.50 5.23
CA ARG A 73 6.87 -9.64 6.44
C ARG A 73 8.23 -9.33 7.08
N ALA A 74 9.26 -10.13 6.80
CA ALA A 74 10.59 -9.93 7.35
C ALA A 74 11.18 -8.60 6.85
N ILE A 75 11.79 -7.85 7.77
CA ILE A 75 12.48 -6.58 7.47
C ILE A 75 13.98 -6.72 7.76
N PRO A 76 14.85 -6.00 7.04
CA PRO A 76 16.30 -6.07 7.25
C PRO A 76 16.71 -5.66 8.66
N GLN A 77 17.77 -6.27 9.21
CA GLN A 77 18.25 -5.99 10.57
C GLN A 77 18.53 -4.51 10.81
N GLY A 78 19.15 -3.80 9.86
CA GLY A 78 19.42 -2.37 10.01
C GLY A 78 18.15 -1.51 10.15
N VAL A 79 17.02 -1.95 9.59
CA VAL A 79 15.71 -1.28 9.80
C VAL A 79 15.21 -1.54 11.22
N ILE A 80 15.37 -2.77 11.73
CA ILE A 80 15.02 -3.14 13.11
C ILE A 80 15.84 -2.31 14.10
N ASP A 81 17.15 -2.22 13.91
CA ASP A 81 18.05 -1.46 14.79
C ASP A 81 17.67 0.03 14.83
N TYR A 82 17.30 0.60 13.68
CA TYR A 82 16.76 1.95 13.61
C TYR A 82 15.46 2.08 14.41
N LEU A 83 14.49 1.19 14.21
CA LEU A 83 13.19 1.25 14.89
C LEU A 83 13.33 1.13 16.42
N GLN A 84 14.29 0.35 16.90
CA GLN A 84 14.57 0.17 18.33
C GLN A 84 15.33 1.36 18.96
N SER A 85 16.14 2.06 18.17
CA SER A 85 16.96 3.20 18.63
C SER A 85 16.31 4.57 18.38
N ALA A 86 15.22 4.60 17.61
CA ALA A 86 14.51 5.83 17.30
C ALA A 86 14.01 6.56 18.57
N PRO A 87 13.98 7.91 18.58
CA PRO A 87 13.45 8.67 19.71
C PRO A 87 12.00 8.27 20.02
N ARG A 88 11.71 8.06 21.31
CA ARG A 88 10.37 7.62 21.77
C ARG A 88 9.31 8.70 21.63
N ASP A 89 9.73 9.96 21.50
CA ASP A 89 8.89 11.13 21.25
C ASP A 89 8.80 11.51 19.76
N ALA A 90 9.43 10.74 18.87
CA ALA A 90 9.32 10.96 17.43
C ALA A 90 7.86 10.77 16.96
N GLY A 91 7.48 11.51 15.92
CA GLY A 91 6.19 11.30 15.27
C GLY A 91 6.13 9.93 14.61
N PRO A 92 5.06 9.11 14.81
CA PRO A 92 4.94 7.80 14.18
C PRO A 92 5.07 7.84 12.64
N MET A 93 4.60 8.92 12.02
CA MET A 93 4.72 9.13 10.58
C MET A 93 6.16 9.42 10.12
N ASP A 94 6.99 10.09 10.94
CA ASP A 94 8.41 10.31 10.63
C ASP A 94 9.19 8.99 10.69
N ILE A 95 8.84 8.13 11.65
CA ILE A 95 9.42 6.79 11.77
C ILE A 95 9.03 5.92 10.58
N LEU A 96 7.74 5.86 10.24
CA LEU A 96 7.27 5.07 9.11
C LEU A 96 7.90 5.55 7.79
N ARG A 97 7.93 6.86 7.53
CA ARG A 97 8.59 7.43 6.35
C ARG A 97 10.04 7.00 6.25
N THR A 98 10.79 7.12 7.35
CA THR A 98 12.23 6.79 7.38
C THR A 98 12.45 5.29 7.19
N ALA A 99 11.67 4.44 7.87
CA ALA A 99 11.79 2.99 7.74
C ALA A 99 11.50 2.50 6.31
N ILE A 100 10.46 3.03 5.66
CA ILE A 100 10.18 2.73 4.24
C ILE A 100 11.32 3.20 3.33
N SER A 101 11.88 4.39 3.58
CA SER A 101 13.05 4.86 2.85
C SER A 101 14.26 3.93 3.02
N MET A 102 14.49 3.42 4.24
CA MET A 102 15.56 2.46 4.51
C MET A 102 15.34 1.13 3.79
N LEU A 103 14.11 0.62 3.69
CA LEU A 103 13.82 -0.60 2.91
C LEU A 103 14.33 -0.49 1.47
N GLY A 104 14.18 0.68 0.84
CA GLY A 104 14.69 0.95 -0.50
C GLY A 104 16.21 0.84 -0.64
N LEU A 105 16.99 0.93 0.44
CA LEU A 105 18.44 0.71 0.42
C LEU A 105 18.78 -0.79 0.29
N TYR A 106 17.92 -1.67 0.80
CA TYR A 106 18.10 -3.12 0.81
C TYR A 106 17.44 -3.81 -0.39
N ASP A 107 16.38 -3.24 -0.97
CA ASP A 107 15.70 -3.79 -2.14
C ASP A 107 16.42 -3.40 -3.44
N LYS A 108 16.85 -4.39 -4.22
CA LYS A 108 17.56 -4.19 -5.50
C LYS A 108 16.69 -4.39 -6.74
N ARG A 109 15.38 -4.65 -6.55
CA ARG A 109 14.43 -4.85 -7.66
C ARG A 109 14.08 -3.54 -8.35
N ALA A 110 14.01 -2.44 -7.60
CA ALA A 110 13.79 -1.11 -8.15
C ALA A 110 15.00 -0.68 -9.01
N LYS A 111 14.73 -0.18 -10.22
CA LYS A 111 15.74 0.31 -11.17
C LYS A 111 15.45 1.75 -11.56
N ILE A 112 16.51 2.49 -11.90
CA ILE A 112 16.38 3.82 -12.49
C ILE A 112 16.14 3.65 -13.99
N GLY A 113 15.14 4.36 -14.53
CA GLY A 113 14.78 4.34 -15.95
C GLY A 113 13.31 4.01 -16.15
N GLU A 114 13.02 3.30 -17.24
CA GLU A 114 11.65 2.89 -17.56
C GLU A 114 11.05 2.00 -16.46
N PRO A 115 9.77 2.20 -16.09
CA PRO A 115 9.12 1.39 -15.06
C PRO A 115 9.04 -0.08 -15.45
N ASP A 116 9.65 -0.94 -14.63
CA ASP A 116 9.42 -2.38 -14.67
C ASP A 116 8.17 -2.71 -13.83
N HIS A 117 7.04 -2.92 -14.50
CA HIS A 117 5.75 -3.15 -13.84
C HIS A 117 5.75 -4.40 -12.94
N GLU A 118 6.47 -5.45 -13.32
CA GLU A 118 6.55 -6.68 -12.54
C GLU A 118 7.39 -6.47 -11.28
N ALA A 119 8.57 -5.87 -11.44
CA ALA A 119 9.39 -5.51 -10.28
C ALA A 119 8.66 -4.55 -9.33
N ASN A 120 7.92 -3.58 -9.86
CA ASN A 120 7.13 -2.64 -9.06
C ASN A 120 6.01 -3.34 -8.28
N ARG A 121 5.35 -4.34 -8.89
CA ARG A 121 4.34 -5.16 -8.22
C ARG A 121 4.97 -5.93 -7.05
N GLU A 122 6.12 -6.55 -7.27
CA GLU A 122 6.84 -7.31 -6.25
C GLU A 122 7.33 -6.45 -5.08
N VAL A 123 7.81 -5.24 -5.37
CA VAL A 123 8.19 -4.24 -4.35
C VAL A 123 6.95 -3.78 -3.59
N ALA A 124 5.84 -3.46 -4.27
CA ALA A 124 4.59 -3.05 -3.64
C ALA A 124 4.05 -4.11 -2.67
N MET A 125 4.03 -5.39 -3.08
CA MET A 125 3.65 -6.52 -2.21
C MET A 125 4.52 -6.64 -0.97
N SER A 126 5.83 -6.40 -1.13
CA SER A 126 6.76 -6.45 -0.01
C SER A 126 6.50 -5.31 0.97
N ILE A 127 6.30 -4.08 0.48
CA ILE A 127 5.95 -2.92 1.31
C ILE A 127 4.63 -3.15 2.05
N CYS A 128 3.58 -3.62 1.36
CA CYS A 128 2.29 -3.93 2.00
C CYS A 128 2.44 -4.93 3.15
N ALA A 129 3.26 -5.98 2.97
CA ALA A 129 3.53 -6.96 4.02
C ALA A 129 4.38 -6.41 5.18
N GLN A 130 5.31 -5.49 4.91
CA GLN A 130 6.30 -5.00 5.87
C GLN A 130 5.80 -3.83 6.72
N VAL A 131 4.85 -3.01 6.23
CA VAL A 131 4.31 -1.85 6.97
C VAL A 131 3.77 -2.26 8.35
N GLY A 132 3.00 -3.36 8.41
CA GLY A 132 2.48 -3.87 9.68
C GLY A 132 3.59 -4.26 10.67
N THR A 133 4.67 -4.87 10.17
CA THR A 133 5.87 -5.21 10.97
C THR A 133 6.55 -3.95 11.50
N ILE A 134 6.74 -2.92 10.67
CA ILE A 134 7.37 -1.66 11.04
C ILE A 134 6.59 -0.96 12.16
N VAL A 135 5.27 -0.83 11.99
CA VAL A 135 4.38 -0.18 12.97
C VAL A 135 4.42 -0.95 14.30
N ALA A 136 4.38 -2.29 14.25
CA ALA A 136 4.44 -3.12 15.44
C ALA A 136 5.79 -3.04 16.18
N TYR A 137 6.92 -2.90 15.47
CA TYR A 137 8.22 -2.69 16.09
C TYR A 137 8.32 -1.35 16.79
N TYR A 138 7.85 -0.27 16.16
CA TYR A 138 7.94 1.07 16.76
C TYR A 138 7.03 1.26 17.98
N HIS A 139 5.84 0.65 17.95
CA HIS A 139 4.90 0.71 19.06
C HIS A 139 5.40 -0.04 20.33
N ARG A 140 6.32 -1.00 20.19
CA ARG A 140 6.86 -1.80 21.29
C ARG A 140 8.08 -1.15 21.95
#